data_AF-A0A972JX81-F1
#
_entry.id   AF-A0A972JX81-F1
#
_cell.length_a   1.000
_cell.length_b   1.000
_cell.length_c   1.000
_cell.angle_alpha   90.00
_cell.angle_beta   90.00
_cell.angle_gamma   90.00
#
_symmetry.space_group_name_H-M   'P 1'
#
loop_
_entity.id
_entity.type
_entity.pdbx_description
1 polymer ?
#
loop_
_entity_poly.entity_id
_entity_poly.type
_entity_poly.pdbx_seq_one_letter_code
_entity_poly.pdbx_strand_id
1 'polypeptide(L)'
;MNITQRQINLAILGLIAGTSLLGGIFAIIRGNQLSTAIGIVGFFIFAGLYLAYWYGWDMARHVAVTFAVLIVGFGYREPFLTSELTLIFIIPPLLAHVLAGPRWVLGSAFATLAIILVRAGGTGVYTDPTTLLFYSTIVGGMILSRLAHSNAQQLAEANERVTEALANAKQQARANEQQAQALAEQNEAQQRLLELVATLETPTVTMADGVFLPPSWGISIASVPIG
;
A
#
# COMPACT_ATOMS: atom_id res chain seq x y z
N MET A 1 17.92 -2.61 2.91
CA MET A 1 17.95 -2.23 1.48
C MET A 1 16.55 -2.48 0.91
N ASN A 2 15.76 -1.42 0.72
CA ASN A 2 14.41 -1.56 0.16
C ASN A 2 14.54 -1.71 -1.36
N ILE A 3 14.29 -2.92 -1.86
CA ILE A 3 14.18 -3.15 -3.30
C ILE A 3 12.97 -2.37 -3.79
N THR A 4 13.18 -1.48 -4.76
CA THR A 4 12.08 -0.67 -5.30
C THR A 4 11.23 -1.50 -6.28
N GLN A 5 9.92 -1.25 -6.34
CA GLN A 5 8.99 -1.94 -7.27
C GLN A 5 9.50 -1.89 -8.73
N ARG A 6 10.18 -0.80 -9.11
CA ARG A 6 10.79 -0.63 -10.43
C ARG A 6 11.92 -1.63 -10.69
N GLN A 7 12.78 -1.90 -9.71
CA GLN A 7 13.87 -2.87 -9.81
C GLN A 7 13.33 -4.30 -9.95
N ILE A 8 12.27 -4.66 -9.22
CA ILE A 8 11.63 -5.98 -9.32
C ILE A 8 11.11 -6.20 -10.76
N ASN A 9 10.42 -5.21 -11.31
CA ASN A 9 9.87 -5.32 -12.67
C ASN A 9 10.97 -5.41 -13.74
N LEU A 10 12.04 -4.63 -13.62
CA LEU A 10 13.20 -4.73 -14.51
C LEU A 10 13.86 -6.10 -14.40
N ALA A 11 14.08 -6.61 -13.19
CA ALA A 11 14.67 -7.93 -12.96
C ALA A 11 13.82 -9.03 -13.60
N ILE A 12 12.49 -8.96 -13.49
CA ILE A 12 11.59 -9.94 -14.09
C ILE A 12 11.59 -9.86 -15.60
N LEU A 13 11.52 -8.67 -16.19
CA LEU A 13 11.60 -8.51 -17.65
C LEU A 13 12.94 -9.02 -18.19
N GLY A 14 14.04 -8.74 -17.49
CA GLY A 14 15.36 -9.28 -17.82
C GLY A 14 15.42 -10.81 -17.70
N LEU A 15 14.82 -11.38 -16.67
CA LEU A 15 14.73 -12.83 -16.47
C LEU A 15 13.90 -13.52 -17.56
N ILE A 16 12.78 -12.92 -17.99
CA ILE A 16 11.95 -13.43 -19.08
C ILE A 16 12.70 -13.35 -20.42
N ALA A 17 13.38 -12.23 -20.68
CA ALA A 17 14.22 -12.10 -21.86
C ALA A 17 15.32 -13.18 -21.85
N GLY A 18 16.02 -13.35 -20.73
CA GLY A 18 17.07 -14.37 -20.58
C GLY A 18 16.55 -15.80 -20.76
N THR A 19 15.42 -16.14 -20.16
CA THR A 19 14.79 -17.47 -20.34
C THR A 19 14.31 -17.69 -21.77
N SER A 20 13.80 -16.66 -22.44
CA SER A 20 13.44 -16.73 -23.86
C SER A 20 14.66 -16.99 -24.76
N LEU A 21 15.79 -16.33 -24.47
CA LEU A 21 17.05 -16.55 -25.17
C LEU A 21 17.54 -17.99 -24.97
N LEU A 22 17.59 -18.46 -23.73
CA LEU A 22 18.02 -19.82 -23.40
C LEU A 22 17.11 -20.87 -24.04
N GLY A 23 15.79 -20.65 -24.01
CA GLY A 23 14.81 -21.50 -24.69
C GLY A 23 15.03 -21.55 -26.20
N GLY A 24 15.32 -20.41 -26.83
CA GLY A 24 15.68 -20.33 -28.25
C GLY A 24 16.96 -21.10 -28.59
N ILE A 25 18.02 -20.93 -27.80
CA ILE A 25 19.30 -21.67 -27.95
C ILE A 25 19.06 -23.17 -27.82
N PHE A 26 18.31 -23.59 -26.81
CA PHE A 26 18.02 -25.00 -26.60
C PHE A 26 17.18 -25.61 -27.74
N ALA A 27 16.24 -24.83 -28.29
CA ALA A 27 15.46 -25.23 -29.45
C ALA A 27 16.32 -25.40 -30.72
N ILE A 28 17.35 -24.55 -30.90
CA ILE A 28 18.34 -24.69 -31.98
C ILE A 28 19.07 -26.02 -31.85
N ILE A 29 19.55 -26.35 -30.64
CA ILE A 29 20.24 -27.62 -30.37
C ILE A 29 19.35 -28.82 -30.68
N ARG A 30 18.04 -28.73 -30.41
CA ARG A 30 17.05 -29.77 -30.72
C ARG A 30 16.55 -29.77 -32.17
N GLY A 31 16.96 -28.81 -32.99
CA GLY A 31 16.53 -28.70 -34.39
C GLY A 31 15.05 -28.32 -34.59
N ASN A 32 14.36 -27.82 -33.55
CA ASN A 32 12.95 -27.45 -33.65
C ASN A 32 12.81 -25.99 -34.12
N GLN A 33 12.66 -25.81 -35.44
CA GLN A 33 12.57 -24.50 -36.09
C GLN A 33 11.47 -23.59 -35.51
N LEU A 34 10.30 -24.16 -35.17
CA LEU A 34 9.19 -23.38 -34.64
C LEU A 34 9.48 -22.87 -33.22
N SER A 35 10.00 -23.74 -32.35
CA SER A 35 10.40 -23.33 -31.01
C SER A 35 11.59 -22.36 -31.02
N THR A 36 12.51 -22.51 -31.97
CA THR A 36 13.60 -21.55 -32.19
C THR A 36 13.05 -20.18 -32.60
N ALA A 37 12.13 -20.13 -33.56
CA ALA A 37 11.53 -18.88 -34.00
C ALA A 37 10.79 -18.19 -32.84
N ILE A 38 10.00 -18.93 -32.06
CA ILE A 38 9.29 -18.40 -30.89
C ILE A 38 10.28 -17.87 -29.84
N GLY A 39 11.35 -18.60 -29.54
CA GLY A 39 12.37 -18.18 -28.57
C GLY A 39 13.10 -16.89 -28.98
N ILE A 40 13.50 -16.80 -30.25
CA ILE A 40 14.19 -15.62 -30.80
C ILE A 40 13.25 -14.41 -30.84
N VAL A 41 12.05 -14.58 -31.39
CA VAL A 41 11.05 -13.50 -31.44
C VAL A 41 10.66 -13.05 -30.03
N GLY A 42 10.44 -14.00 -29.12
CA GLY A 42 10.17 -13.73 -27.71
C GLY A 42 11.29 -12.92 -27.06
N PHE A 43 12.56 -13.30 -27.28
CA PHE A 43 13.70 -12.55 -26.78
C PHE A 43 13.69 -11.09 -27.25
N PHE A 44 13.53 -10.83 -28.55
CA PHE A 44 13.51 -9.46 -29.06
C PHE A 44 12.33 -8.64 -28.52
N ILE A 45 11.15 -9.24 -28.40
CA ILE A 45 9.98 -8.59 -27.82
C ILE A 45 10.26 -8.22 -26.36
N PHE A 46 10.65 -9.18 -25.53
CA PHE A 46 10.88 -8.93 -24.09
C PHE A 46 12.09 -8.04 -23.83
N ALA A 47 13.15 -8.12 -24.63
CA ALA A 47 14.28 -7.20 -24.57
C ALA A 47 13.88 -5.77 -24.98
N GLY A 48 13.06 -5.62 -26.02
CA GLY A 48 12.48 -4.34 -26.41
C GLY A 48 11.60 -3.74 -25.30
N LEU A 49 10.76 -4.57 -24.67
CA LEU A 49 9.93 -4.15 -23.54
C LEU A 49 10.77 -3.82 -22.29
N TYR A 50 11.87 -4.54 -22.05
CA TYR A 50 12.82 -4.22 -20.99
C TYR A 50 13.41 -2.81 -21.19
N LEU A 51 13.86 -2.49 -22.42
CA LEU A 51 14.38 -1.16 -22.75
C LEU A 51 13.29 -0.09 -22.67
N ALA A 52 12.09 -0.37 -23.16
CA ALA A 52 10.99 0.58 -23.12
C ALA A 52 10.54 0.87 -21.68
N TYR A 53 10.52 -0.15 -20.83
CA TYR A 53 10.25 0.02 -19.40
C TYR A 53 11.39 0.76 -18.69
N TRP A 54 12.64 0.56 -19.12
CA TRP A 54 13.78 1.32 -18.62
C TRP A 54 13.63 2.81 -18.94
N TYR A 55 13.12 3.14 -20.13
CA TYR A 55 12.79 4.50 -20.58
C TYR A 55 11.59 5.14 -19.86
N GLY A 56 10.92 4.41 -18.96
CA GLY A 56 9.81 4.92 -18.15
C GLY A 56 8.42 4.60 -18.71
N TRP A 57 8.29 3.73 -19.71
CA TRP A 57 6.98 3.35 -20.23
C TRP A 57 6.28 2.31 -19.34
N ASP A 58 5.42 2.76 -18.42
CA ASP A 58 4.73 1.89 -17.47
C ASP A 58 3.76 0.88 -18.12
N MET A 59 3.25 1.18 -19.32
CA MET A 59 2.37 0.26 -20.06
C MET A 59 3.11 -0.98 -20.58
N ALA A 60 4.45 -0.95 -20.66
CA ALA A 60 5.26 -2.10 -21.06
C ALA A 60 4.95 -3.34 -20.23
N ARG A 61 4.62 -3.18 -18.94
CA ARG A 61 4.24 -4.28 -18.04
C ARG A 61 3.00 -5.04 -18.51
N HIS A 62 2.01 -4.31 -19.01
CA HIS A 62 0.72 -4.86 -19.44
C HIS A 62 0.89 -5.55 -20.79
N VAL A 63 1.63 -4.90 -21.69
CA VAL A 63 2.00 -5.45 -23.00
C VAL A 63 2.81 -6.74 -22.85
N ALA A 64 3.74 -6.82 -21.89
CA ALA A 64 4.51 -8.03 -21.61
C ALA A 64 3.61 -9.22 -21.25
N VAL A 65 2.62 -8.99 -20.39
CA VAL A 65 1.64 -10.02 -19.99
C VAL A 65 0.83 -10.47 -21.20
N THR A 66 0.34 -9.54 -22.02
CA THR A 66 -0.41 -9.87 -23.24
C THR A 66 0.42 -10.73 -24.19
N PHE A 67 1.67 -10.36 -24.46
CA PHE A 67 2.57 -11.16 -25.29
C PHE A 67 2.86 -12.52 -24.68
N ALA A 68 3.04 -12.61 -23.36
CA ALA A 68 3.22 -13.89 -22.68
C ALA A 68 2.01 -14.81 -22.86
N VAL A 69 0.78 -14.30 -22.71
CA VAL A 69 -0.45 -15.05 -22.98
C VAL A 69 -0.49 -15.56 -24.42
N LEU A 70 -0.14 -14.71 -25.39
CA LEU A 70 -0.14 -15.10 -26.81
C LEU A 70 0.94 -16.16 -27.12
N ILE A 71 2.17 -15.96 -26.65
CA ILE A 71 3.27 -16.92 -26.85
C ILE A 71 2.92 -18.26 -26.22
N VAL A 72 2.37 -18.27 -25.01
CA VAL A 72 2.03 -19.50 -24.30
C VAL A 72 0.80 -20.18 -24.94
N GLY A 73 -0.25 -19.43 -25.28
CA GLY A 73 -1.47 -19.98 -25.87
C GLY A 73 -1.28 -20.50 -27.30
N PHE A 74 -0.46 -19.84 -28.11
CA PHE A 74 -0.24 -20.22 -29.52
C PHE A 74 1.06 -20.98 -29.79
N GLY A 75 2.07 -20.82 -28.92
CA GLY A 75 3.41 -21.36 -29.17
C GLY A 75 3.53 -22.87 -28.91
N TYR A 76 2.69 -23.43 -28.06
CA TYR A 76 2.71 -24.87 -27.75
C TYR A 76 1.82 -25.68 -28.72
N ARG A 77 2.23 -26.92 -28.96
CA ARG A 77 1.54 -27.93 -29.79
C ARG A 77 1.44 -29.24 -29.01
N GLU A 78 0.73 -30.21 -29.58
CA GLU A 78 0.61 -31.54 -29.00
C GLU A 78 1.97 -32.18 -28.69
N PRO A 79 2.09 -32.97 -27.61
CA PRO A 79 1.02 -33.47 -26.72
C PRO A 79 0.60 -32.52 -25.58
N PHE A 80 1.27 -31.37 -25.42
CA PHE A 80 1.08 -30.46 -24.28
C PHE A 80 -0.26 -29.70 -24.25
N LEU A 81 -1.03 -29.74 -25.35
CA LEU A 81 -2.37 -29.15 -25.41
C LEU A 81 -3.45 -30.10 -24.88
N THR A 82 -3.34 -31.39 -25.16
CA THR A 82 -4.46 -32.34 -25.04
C THR A 82 -4.18 -33.48 -24.08
N SER A 83 -2.92 -33.92 -23.94
CA SER A 83 -2.57 -35.13 -23.21
C SER A 83 -1.72 -34.89 -21.95
N GLU A 84 -0.93 -33.81 -21.91
CA GLU A 84 -0.03 -33.53 -20.80
C GLU A 84 -0.35 -32.21 -20.09
N LEU A 85 -0.44 -32.27 -18.76
CA LEU A 85 -0.56 -31.09 -17.92
C LEU A 85 0.79 -30.38 -17.86
N THR A 86 0.85 -29.15 -18.37
CA THR A 86 2.08 -28.38 -18.45
C THR A 86 1.99 -27.14 -17.56
N LEU A 87 2.91 -27.03 -16.61
CA LEU A 87 3.01 -25.87 -15.69
C LEU A 87 3.27 -24.54 -16.41
N ILE A 88 3.67 -24.57 -17.68
CA ILE A 88 3.92 -23.37 -18.50
C ILE A 88 2.69 -22.47 -18.61
N PHE A 89 1.48 -23.02 -18.53
CA PHE A 89 0.23 -22.25 -18.62
C PHE A 89 -0.06 -21.40 -17.37
N ILE A 90 0.72 -21.59 -16.30
CA ILE A 90 0.68 -20.75 -15.10
C ILE A 90 1.59 -19.53 -15.25
N ILE A 91 2.53 -19.54 -16.22
CA ILE A 91 3.47 -18.43 -16.40
C ILE A 91 2.76 -17.11 -16.71
N PRO A 92 1.78 -17.02 -17.64
CA PRO A 92 1.09 -15.75 -17.89
C PRO A 92 0.41 -15.13 -16.65
N PRO A 93 -0.41 -15.88 -15.86
CA PRO A 93 -0.98 -15.32 -14.63
C PRO A 93 0.05 -15.04 -13.54
N LEU A 94 1.15 -15.81 -13.46
CA LEU A 94 2.27 -15.51 -12.56
C LEU A 94 2.93 -14.17 -12.93
N LEU A 95 3.16 -13.92 -14.22
CA LEU A 95 3.72 -12.67 -14.70
C LEU A 95 2.78 -11.50 -14.45
N ALA A 96 1.49 -11.69 -14.74
CA ALA A 96 0.46 -10.70 -14.44
C ALA A 96 0.39 -10.40 -12.94
N HIS A 97 0.56 -11.43 -12.12
CA HIS A 97 0.57 -11.32 -10.67
C HIS A 97 1.66 -10.36 -10.24
N VAL A 98 2.89 -10.51 -10.74
CA VAL A 98 3.96 -9.62 -10.31
C VAL A 98 3.87 -8.24 -10.97
N LEU A 99 3.63 -8.18 -12.28
CA LEU A 99 3.81 -6.97 -13.10
C LEU A 99 2.60 -6.03 -13.16
N ALA A 100 1.37 -6.56 -13.22
CA ALA A 100 0.20 -5.81 -13.67
C ALA A 100 -0.96 -5.75 -12.65
N GLY A 101 -0.94 -6.61 -11.62
CA GLY A 101 -1.90 -6.54 -10.51
C GLY A 101 -3.02 -7.58 -10.56
N PRO A 102 -3.87 -7.64 -9.52
CA PRO A 102 -4.81 -8.75 -9.30
C PRO A 102 -5.82 -8.93 -10.44
N ARG A 103 -6.34 -7.83 -11.00
CA ARG A 103 -7.31 -7.87 -12.10
C ARG A 103 -6.69 -8.51 -13.36
N TRP A 104 -5.41 -8.25 -13.61
CA TRP A 104 -4.68 -8.83 -14.73
C TRP A 104 -4.34 -10.31 -14.52
N VAL A 105 -4.24 -10.79 -13.28
CA VAL A 105 -4.09 -12.22 -12.99
C VAL A 105 -5.29 -12.99 -13.50
N LEU A 106 -6.52 -12.55 -13.15
CA LEU A 106 -7.72 -13.20 -13.66
C LEU A 106 -7.79 -13.08 -15.18
N GLY A 107 -7.59 -11.88 -15.73
CA GLY A 107 -7.67 -11.67 -17.17
C GLY A 107 -6.70 -12.55 -17.96
N SER A 108 -5.45 -12.65 -17.53
CA SER A 108 -4.44 -13.50 -18.19
C SER A 108 -4.69 -14.99 -17.97
N ALA A 109 -5.16 -15.41 -16.79
CA ALA A 109 -5.55 -16.80 -16.54
C ALA A 109 -6.70 -17.23 -17.46
N PHE A 110 -7.79 -16.45 -17.48
CA PHE A 110 -8.96 -16.70 -18.33
C PHE A 110 -8.60 -16.65 -19.81
N ALA A 111 -7.82 -15.65 -20.24
CA ALA A 111 -7.41 -15.54 -21.65
C ALA A 111 -6.56 -16.75 -22.08
N THR A 112 -5.59 -17.15 -21.26
CA THR A 112 -4.74 -18.32 -21.56
C THR A 112 -5.58 -19.58 -21.65
N LEU A 113 -6.47 -19.80 -20.68
CA LEU A 113 -7.34 -20.97 -20.64
C LEU A 113 -8.31 -20.98 -21.84
N ALA A 114 -8.92 -19.85 -22.18
CA ALA A 114 -9.82 -19.72 -23.31
C ALA A 114 -9.11 -20.02 -24.64
N ILE A 115 -7.90 -19.49 -24.86
CA ILE A 115 -7.12 -19.77 -26.07
C ILE A 115 -6.83 -21.27 -26.19
N ILE A 116 -6.41 -21.90 -25.10
CA ILE A 116 -6.10 -23.34 -25.09
C ILE A 116 -7.36 -24.15 -25.36
N LEU A 117 -8.48 -23.83 -24.70
CA LEU A 117 -9.73 -24.56 -24.84
C LEU A 117 -10.28 -24.48 -26.27
N VAL A 118 -10.25 -23.29 -26.88
CA VAL A 118 -10.64 -23.09 -28.28
C VAL A 118 -9.68 -23.85 -29.22
N ARG A 119 -8.37 -23.80 -28.97
CA ARG A 119 -7.39 -24.52 -29.80
C ARG A 119 -7.46 -26.04 -29.65
N ALA A 120 -7.84 -26.54 -28.48
CA ALA A 120 -8.00 -27.96 -28.22
C ALA A 120 -9.41 -28.47 -28.61
N GLY A 121 -10.24 -27.62 -29.22
CA GLY A 121 -11.60 -27.99 -29.65
C GLY A 121 -12.53 -28.36 -28.51
N GLY A 122 -12.30 -27.85 -27.29
CA GLY A 122 -13.06 -28.22 -26.09
C GLY A 122 -12.75 -29.63 -25.57
N THR A 123 -11.63 -30.22 -25.98
CA THR A 123 -11.18 -31.53 -25.52
C THR A 123 -9.81 -31.44 -24.85
N GLY A 124 -9.46 -32.45 -24.05
CA GLY A 124 -8.16 -32.54 -23.39
C GLY A 124 -8.17 -32.23 -21.90
N VAL A 125 -7.00 -32.36 -21.29
CA VAL A 125 -6.79 -32.29 -19.82
C VAL A 125 -7.33 -30.99 -19.19
N TYR A 126 -7.33 -29.87 -19.92
CA TYR A 126 -7.82 -28.59 -19.40
C TYR A 126 -9.35 -28.45 -19.34
N THR A 127 -10.09 -29.43 -19.88
CA THR A 127 -11.56 -29.51 -19.76
C THR A 127 -11.99 -30.37 -18.56
N ASP A 128 -11.05 -31.15 -17.99
CA ASP A 128 -11.32 -31.99 -16.83
C ASP A 128 -11.58 -31.11 -15.59
N PRO A 129 -12.69 -31.33 -14.85
CA PRO A 129 -13.01 -30.59 -13.64
C PRO A 129 -11.90 -30.61 -12.59
N THR A 130 -11.15 -31.71 -12.48
CA THR A 130 -10.06 -31.82 -11.51
C THR A 130 -8.91 -30.88 -11.86
N THR A 131 -8.51 -30.85 -13.13
CA THR A 131 -7.49 -29.91 -13.63
C THR A 131 -7.92 -28.46 -13.46
N LEU A 132 -9.19 -28.14 -13.75
CA LEU A 132 -9.74 -26.80 -13.53
C LEU A 132 -9.73 -26.41 -12.04
N LEU A 133 -10.03 -27.35 -11.15
CA LEU A 133 -9.97 -27.14 -9.70
C LEU A 133 -8.54 -26.80 -9.25
N PHE A 134 -7.53 -27.57 -9.70
CA PHE A 134 -6.13 -27.28 -9.41
C PHE A 134 -5.71 -25.91 -9.95
N TYR A 135 -6.05 -25.62 -11.21
CA TYR A 135 -5.71 -24.34 -11.84
C TYR A 135 -6.34 -23.16 -11.08
N SER A 136 -7.63 -23.27 -10.73
CA SER A 136 -8.33 -22.25 -9.94
C SER A 136 -7.75 -22.08 -8.54
N THR A 137 -7.30 -23.16 -7.90
CA THR A 137 -6.65 -23.13 -6.58
C THR A 137 -5.33 -22.36 -6.65
N ILE A 138 -4.52 -22.61 -7.68
CA ILE A 138 -3.24 -21.92 -7.90
C ILE A 138 -3.47 -20.42 -8.14
N VAL A 139 -4.37 -20.08 -9.06
CA VAL A 139 -4.70 -18.68 -9.39
C VAL A 139 -5.32 -17.97 -8.19
N GLY A 140 -6.22 -18.63 -7.46
CA GLY A 140 -6.81 -18.14 -6.22
C GLY A 140 -5.78 -17.89 -5.13
N GLY A 141 -4.84 -18.83 -4.94
CA GLY A 141 -3.73 -18.69 -4.00
C GLY A 141 -2.83 -17.50 -4.32
N MET A 142 -2.55 -17.26 -5.61
CA MET A 142 -1.81 -16.06 -6.03
C MET A 142 -2.55 -14.79 -5.60
N ILE A 143 -3.85 -14.68 -5.90
CA ILE A 143 -4.65 -13.50 -5.55
C ILE A 143 -4.67 -13.27 -4.03
N LEU A 144 -4.94 -14.32 -3.26
CA LEU A 144 -5.00 -14.27 -1.80
C LEU A 144 -3.65 -13.87 -1.19
N SER A 145 -2.53 -14.39 -1.70
CA SER A 145 -1.19 -14.02 -1.22
C SER A 145 -0.93 -12.52 -1.35
N ARG A 146 -1.28 -11.92 -2.50
CA ARG A 146 -1.14 -10.47 -2.67
C ARG A 146 -2.08 -9.66 -1.79
N LEU A 147 -3.31 -10.15 -1.58
CA LEU A 147 -4.25 -9.47 -0.69
C LEU A 147 -3.78 -9.52 0.77
N ALA A 148 -3.19 -10.64 1.20
CA ALA A 148 -2.59 -10.78 2.52
C ALA A 148 -1.41 -9.81 2.69
N HIS A 149 -0.53 -9.70 1.69
CA HIS A 149 0.58 -8.75 1.71
C HIS A 149 0.13 -7.29 1.71
N SER A 150 -0.87 -6.93 0.89
CA SER A 150 -1.39 -5.56 0.87
C SER A 150 -2.06 -5.18 2.19
N ASN A 151 -2.82 -6.11 2.78
CA ASN A 151 -3.44 -5.87 4.08
C ASN A 151 -2.41 -5.72 5.18
N ALA A 152 -1.37 -6.58 5.20
CA ALA A 152 -0.30 -6.48 6.19
C ALA A 152 0.44 -5.13 6.11
N GLN A 153 0.68 -4.61 4.90
CA GLN A 153 1.28 -3.28 4.72
C GLN A 153 0.37 -2.16 5.21
N GLN A 154 -0.92 -2.20 4.87
CA GLN A 154 -1.89 -1.19 5.35
C GLN A 154 -2.06 -1.23 6.86
N LEU A 155 -2.05 -2.41 7.47
CA LEU A 155 -2.09 -2.59 8.93
C LEU A 155 -0.82 -2.04 9.59
N ALA A 156 0.35 -2.24 8.99
CA ALA A 156 1.60 -1.67 9.49
C ALA A 156 1.58 -0.12 9.44
N GLU A 157 1.17 0.47 8.31
CA GLU A 157 1.05 1.92 8.17
C GLU A 157 0.00 2.51 9.13
N ALA A 158 -1.12 1.80 9.33
CA ALA A 158 -2.14 2.22 10.29
C ALA A 158 -1.63 2.18 11.74
N ASN A 159 -0.86 1.14 12.10
CA ASN A 159 -0.26 1.02 13.42
C ASN A 159 0.79 2.10 13.68
N GLU A 160 1.60 2.47 12.68
CA GLU A 160 2.56 3.57 12.79
C GLU A 160 1.83 4.89 13.08
N ARG A 161 0.74 5.19 12.35
CA ARG A 161 -0.07 6.39 12.61
C ARG A 161 -0.71 6.40 13.99
N VAL A 162 -1.20 5.26 14.47
CA VAL A 162 -1.75 5.13 15.84
C VAL A 162 -0.66 5.38 16.87
N THR A 163 0.55 4.88 16.63
CA THR A 163 1.69 5.06 17.54
C THR A 163 2.13 6.53 17.60
N GLU A 164 2.20 7.21 16.46
CA GLU A 164 2.48 8.64 16.39
C GLU A 164 1.40 9.48 17.09
N ALA A 165 0.12 9.18 16.85
CA ALA A 165 -0.99 9.86 17.50
C ALA A 165 -0.94 9.67 19.03
N LEU A 166 -0.61 8.47 19.50
CA LEU A 166 -0.48 8.17 20.92
C LEU A 166 0.73 8.87 21.56
N ALA A 167 1.83 9.02 20.82
CA ALA A 167 3.00 9.79 21.26
C ALA A 167 2.66 11.28 21.41
N ASN A 168 1.97 11.86 20.43
CA ASN A 168 1.53 13.26 20.46
C ASN A 168 0.54 13.53 21.60
N ALA A 169 -0.43 12.63 21.80
CA ALA A 169 -1.39 12.74 22.90
C ALA A 169 -0.70 12.68 24.27
N LYS A 170 0.29 11.80 24.44
CA LYS A 170 1.11 11.74 25.67
C LYS A 170 1.90 13.02 25.89
N GLN A 171 2.45 13.62 24.84
CA GLN A 171 3.20 14.87 24.96
C GLN A 171 2.28 16.03 25.37
N GLN A 172 1.08 16.12 24.79
CA GLN A 172 0.08 17.11 25.17
C GLN A 172 -0.42 16.91 26.61
N ALA A 173 -0.66 15.66 27.04
CA ALA A 173 -1.04 15.38 28.42
C ALA A 173 0.03 15.88 29.41
N ARG A 174 1.31 15.60 29.14
CA ARG A 174 2.43 16.09 29.97
C ARG A 174 2.54 17.62 29.98
N ALA A 175 2.35 18.27 28.83
CA ALA A 175 2.37 19.73 28.76
C ALA A 175 1.23 20.35 29.58
N ASN A 176 0.03 19.76 29.52
CA ASN A 176 -1.12 20.19 30.31
C ASN A 176 -0.90 19.97 31.81
N GLU A 177 -0.31 18.84 32.21
CA GLU A 177 0.06 18.58 33.61
C GLU A 177 1.06 19.61 34.14
N GLN A 178 2.09 19.96 33.35
CA GLN A 178 3.05 20.99 33.72
C GLN A 178 2.40 22.37 33.88
N GLN A 179 1.49 22.75 32.99
CA GLN A 179 0.74 23.99 33.11
C GLN A 179 -0.15 24.01 34.34
N ALA A 180 -0.85 22.90 34.63
CA ALA A 180 -1.69 22.77 35.81
C ALA A 180 -0.88 22.91 37.11
N GLN A 181 0.31 22.30 37.17
CA GLN A 181 1.23 22.45 38.31
C GLN A 181 1.70 23.89 38.48
N ALA A 182 2.14 24.55 37.40
CA ALA A 182 2.58 25.95 37.45
C ALA A 182 1.47 26.90 37.92
N LEU A 183 0.21 26.67 37.51
CA LEU A 183 -0.95 27.43 37.97
C LEU A 183 -1.25 27.18 39.45
N ALA A 184 -1.10 25.94 39.93
CA ALA A 184 -1.25 25.62 41.35
C ALA A 184 -0.20 26.33 42.21
N GLU A 185 1.07 26.33 41.77
CA GLU A 185 2.15 27.05 42.44
C GLU A 185 1.91 28.57 42.48
N GLN A 186 1.42 29.16 41.38
CA GLN A 186 1.05 30.58 41.36
C GLN A 186 -0.09 30.90 42.33
N ASN A 187 -1.14 30.07 42.37
CA ASN A 187 -2.25 30.26 43.31
C ASN A 187 -1.78 30.18 44.76
N GLU A 188 -0.90 29.22 45.11
CA GLU A 188 -0.32 29.14 46.46
C GLU A 188 0.53 30.37 46.79
N ALA A 189 1.34 30.86 45.84
CA ALA A 189 2.14 32.07 46.04
C ALA A 189 1.26 33.30 46.28
N GLN A 190 0.16 33.44 45.52
CA GLN A 190 -0.81 34.52 45.73
C GLN A 190 -1.48 34.43 47.11
N GLN A 191 -1.86 33.23 47.56
CA GLN A 191 -2.42 33.05 48.90
C GLN A 191 -1.42 33.45 50.00
N ARG A 192 -0.14 33.08 49.87
CA ARG A 192 0.89 33.51 50.82
C ARG A 192 1.09 35.02 50.83
N LEU A 193 1.05 35.68 49.67
CA LEU A 193 1.15 37.14 49.60
C LEU A 193 -0.04 37.81 50.28
N LEU A 194 -1.26 37.30 50.07
CA LEU A 194 -2.46 37.77 50.77
C LEU A 194 -2.36 37.57 52.28
N GLU A 195 -1.84 36.42 52.73
CA GLU A 195 -1.65 36.11 54.15
C GLU A 195 -0.55 36.98 54.80
N LEU A 196 0.53 37.26 54.08
CA LEU A 196 1.58 38.19 54.50
C LEU A 196 1.07 39.62 54.63
N VAL A 197 0.25 40.08 53.68
CA VAL A 197 -0.41 41.39 53.77
C VAL A 197 -1.37 41.43 54.97
N ALA A 198 -2.16 40.37 55.19
CA ALA A 198 -3.04 40.26 56.35
C ALA A 198 -2.29 40.19 57.69
N THR A 199 -1.08 39.62 57.71
CA THR A 199 -0.25 39.49 58.92
C THR A 199 0.57 40.76 59.21
N LEU A 200 0.88 41.55 58.19
CA LEU A 200 1.49 42.89 58.32
C LEU A 200 0.46 43.96 58.68
N GLU A 201 -0.84 43.67 58.60
CA GLU A 201 -1.90 44.48 59.21
C GLU A 201 -2.08 44.12 60.69
N THR A 202 -1.27 44.74 61.55
CA THR A 202 -1.67 45.46 62.79
C THR A 202 -0.45 45.74 63.70
N PRO A 203 -0.42 46.78 64.58
CA PRO A 203 -1.43 47.83 64.87
C PRO A 203 -0.82 49.28 64.91
N THR A 204 -1.56 50.38 64.73
CA THR A 204 -2.05 51.31 65.80
C THR A 204 -2.40 52.65 65.14
N VAL A 205 -3.63 53.17 65.30
CA VAL A 205 -3.94 54.46 65.97
C VAL A 205 -5.46 54.50 66.21
N THR A 206 -5.81 54.48 67.49
CA THR A 206 -7.11 54.90 68.02
C THR A 206 -7.02 56.39 68.41
N MET A 207 -8.15 57.09 68.25
CA MET A 207 -8.48 58.49 68.65
C MET A 207 -8.08 59.57 67.63
N ALA A 208 -8.92 60.52 67.24
CA ALA A 208 -10.23 61.00 67.69
C ALA A 208 -10.86 61.72 66.48
N ASP A 209 -12.10 61.44 66.09
CA ASP A 209 -13.33 62.15 66.52
C ASP A 209 -13.83 63.10 65.41
N GLY A 210 -15.13 62.98 65.13
CA GLY A 210 -15.94 63.88 64.32
C GLY A 210 -15.59 64.03 62.83
N VAL A 211 -16.42 63.48 61.94
CA VAL A 211 -17.30 64.30 61.11
C VAL A 211 -18.30 63.40 60.37
N PHE A 212 -19.54 63.70 60.69
CA PHE A 212 -20.78 63.22 60.13
C PHE A 212 -20.89 63.59 58.64
N LEU A 213 -21.04 62.62 57.74
CA LEU A 213 -21.59 62.87 56.39
C LEU A 213 -22.57 61.74 55.99
N PRO A 214 -23.85 62.06 55.72
CA PRO A 214 -24.95 61.11 55.47
C PRO A 214 -25.01 60.60 54.00
N PRO A 215 -25.87 59.62 53.67
CA PRO A 215 -25.76 58.81 52.47
C PRO A 215 -26.42 59.48 51.28
N SER A 216 -25.77 59.45 50.11
CA SER A 216 -26.36 60.03 48.91
C SER A 216 -25.85 59.39 47.61
N TRP A 217 -26.76 58.64 46.98
CA TRP A 217 -26.91 58.37 45.54
C TRP A 217 -25.98 57.37 44.86
N GLY A 218 -26.57 56.21 44.56
CA GLY A 218 -26.11 55.30 43.52
C GLY A 218 -26.15 55.96 42.14
N ILE A 219 -25.04 55.86 41.42
CA ILE A 219 -24.95 56.24 40.02
C ILE A 219 -25.34 55.02 39.18
N SER A 220 -26.55 55.10 38.64
CA SER A 220 -27.03 54.32 37.51
C SER A 220 -26.13 54.62 36.31
N ILE A 221 -25.39 53.63 35.84
CA ILE A 221 -24.72 53.70 34.54
C ILE A 221 -25.61 52.98 33.53
N ALA A 222 -25.98 53.74 32.51
CA ALA A 222 -26.98 53.46 31.52
C ALA A 222 -26.72 52.17 30.72
N SER A 223 -27.82 51.50 30.43
CA SER A 223 -28.00 50.52 29.37
C SER A 223 -27.49 51.04 28.01
N VAL A 224 -26.62 50.26 27.38
CA VAL A 224 -26.33 50.34 25.94
C VAL A 224 -27.23 49.33 25.23
N PRO A 225 -28.15 49.75 24.33
CA PRO A 225 -28.72 48.85 23.34
C PRO A 225 -28.04 49.05 21.98
N ILE A 226 -27.52 47.94 21.48
CA ILE A 226 -27.64 47.41 20.12
C ILE A 226 -28.09 48.41 19.04
N GLY A 227 -27.17 48.68 18.12
CA GLY A 227 -27.39 49.17 16.76
C GLY A 227 -26.22 48.72 15.90
#